data_AF-A0A4R6THB4-F1
#
_entry.id   AF-A0A4R6THB4-F1
#
_cell.length_a   1.000
_cell.length_b   1.000
_cell.length_c   1.000
_cell.angle_alpha   90.00
_cell.angle_beta   90.00
_cell.angle_gamma   90.00
#
_symmetry.space_group_name_H-M   'P 1'
#
loop_
_entity.id
_entity.type
_entity.pdbx_description
1 polymer ?
#
loop_
_entity_poly.entity_id
_entity_poly.type
_entity_poly.pdbx_seq_one_letter_code
_entity_poly.pdbx_strand_id
1 'polypeptide(L)'
;MKLDFNLDFLYYQGELILDGRDEKKEELRPDSIKFKKYVKETSIENLVELLILSYAKRYANDIYWSTRFIGDLDNNISYPEELNEDIDFYLEEKEISKEGITKVVFKKYDDIEKNCYYTEWMYFEFTNQQNIYSLVESIKKGLQNVTYSQRQESSDVIIEPKDSAILKITVSSSSLRVDLNPDKWKVYRGF
;
A
#
# COMPACT_ATOMS: atom_id res chain seq x y z
N MET A 1 1.92 16.13 4.14
CA MET A 1 1.99 16.11 2.65
C MET A 1 1.06 17.16 2.00
N LYS A 2 1.35 17.65 0.78
CA LYS A 2 0.41 18.42 -0.06
C LYS A 2 0.12 17.62 -1.34
N LEU A 3 -1.14 17.24 -1.54
CA LEU A 3 -1.61 16.52 -2.73
C LEU A 3 -2.30 17.49 -3.69
N ASP A 4 -2.12 17.27 -4.99
CA ASP A 4 -2.82 17.98 -6.08
C ASP A 4 -3.72 17.04 -6.91
N PHE A 5 -4.12 15.92 -6.30
CA PHE A 5 -5.00 14.88 -6.86
C PHE A 5 -5.91 14.29 -5.76
N ASN A 6 -7.05 13.74 -6.15
CA ASN A 6 -7.98 13.02 -5.27
C ASN A 6 -7.62 11.52 -5.19
N LEU A 7 -7.91 10.87 -4.06
CA LEU A 7 -7.71 9.44 -3.82
C LEU A 7 -8.94 8.58 -4.10
N ASP A 8 -10.05 9.16 -4.57
CA ASP A 8 -11.32 8.43 -4.81
C ASP A 8 -11.16 7.23 -5.75
N PHE A 9 -10.19 7.26 -6.68
CA PHE A 9 -9.85 6.13 -7.54
C PHE A 9 -9.42 4.87 -6.76
N LEU A 10 -8.84 5.02 -5.55
CA LEU A 10 -8.46 3.90 -4.70
C LEU A 10 -9.66 3.12 -4.16
N TYR A 11 -10.85 3.72 -4.17
CA TYR A 11 -12.06 3.13 -3.60
C TYR A 11 -13.17 2.91 -4.63
N TYR A 12 -12.87 3.22 -5.89
CA TYR A 12 -13.81 3.14 -6.97
C TYR A 12 -13.97 1.69 -7.46
N GLN A 13 -15.22 1.28 -7.62
CA GLN A 13 -15.61 -0.02 -8.16
C GLN A 13 -15.95 0.19 -9.63
N GLY A 14 -15.08 -0.27 -10.54
CA GLY A 14 -15.29 -0.12 -11.97
C GLY A 14 -16.59 -0.81 -12.42
N GLU A 15 -17.28 -0.18 -13.35
CA GLU A 15 -18.48 -0.71 -14.00
C GLU A 15 -18.09 -1.44 -15.29
N LEU A 16 -18.61 -2.66 -15.46
CA LEU A 16 -18.49 -3.41 -16.72
C LEU A 16 -19.61 -2.97 -17.65
N ILE A 17 -19.25 -2.18 -18.67
CA ILE A 17 -20.19 -1.65 -19.65
C ILE A 17 -19.92 -2.33 -20.99
N LEU A 18 -20.90 -3.07 -21.49
CA LEU A 18 -20.82 -3.71 -22.81
C LEU A 18 -20.69 -2.61 -23.88
N ASP A 19 -19.61 -2.68 -24.68
CA ASP A 19 -19.29 -1.73 -25.76
C ASP A 19 -19.22 -0.25 -25.33
N GLY A 20 -19.00 0.03 -24.03
CA GLY A 20 -18.96 1.38 -23.47
C GLY A 20 -17.71 1.67 -22.64
N ARG A 21 -17.65 2.89 -22.10
CA ARG A 21 -16.60 3.32 -21.17
C ARG A 21 -17.23 3.72 -19.86
N ASP A 22 -16.59 3.34 -18.78
CA ASP A 22 -16.93 3.81 -17.45
C ASP A 22 -16.51 5.29 -17.32
N GLU A 23 -17.47 6.20 -17.45
CA GLU A 23 -17.22 7.66 -17.45
C GLU A 23 -16.53 8.12 -16.17
N LYS A 24 -16.87 7.52 -15.02
CA LYS A 24 -16.28 7.87 -13.73
C LYS A 24 -14.86 7.34 -13.60
N LYS A 25 -14.56 6.16 -14.15
CA LYS A 25 -13.16 5.67 -14.27
C LYS A 25 -12.33 6.65 -15.11
N GLU A 26 -12.87 7.18 -16.20
CA GLU A 26 -12.19 8.17 -17.04
C GLU A 26 -12.02 9.52 -16.33
N GLU A 27 -13.02 9.98 -15.56
CA GLU A 27 -12.92 11.19 -14.73
C GLU A 27 -11.80 11.08 -13.69
N LEU A 28 -11.68 9.92 -13.04
CA LEU A 28 -10.69 9.66 -11.98
C LEU A 28 -9.28 9.33 -12.53
N ARG A 29 -9.16 9.06 -13.82
CA ARG A 29 -7.90 8.65 -14.46
C ARG A 29 -6.77 9.67 -14.30
N PRO A 30 -6.96 11.00 -14.49
CA PRO A 30 -5.89 11.98 -14.31
C PRO A 30 -5.28 11.95 -12.91
N ASP A 31 -6.10 11.76 -11.88
CA ASP A 31 -5.64 11.66 -10.50
C ASP A 31 -4.83 10.38 -10.26
N SER A 32 -5.27 9.26 -10.83
CA SER A 32 -4.49 8.01 -10.77
C SER A 32 -3.11 8.12 -11.42
N ILE A 33 -2.98 8.94 -12.48
CA ILE A 33 -1.71 9.21 -13.17
C ILE A 33 -0.81 10.08 -12.29
N LYS A 34 -1.36 11.14 -11.70
CA LYS A 34 -0.62 12.00 -10.76
C LYS A 34 -0.15 11.22 -9.53
N PHE A 35 -1.00 10.35 -8.99
CA PHE A 35 -0.63 9.43 -7.90
C PHE A 35 0.55 8.54 -8.28
N LYS A 36 0.53 7.93 -9.47
CA LYS A 36 1.66 7.09 -9.95
C LYS A 36 2.96 7.89 -9.98
N LYS A 37 2.93 9.13 -10.47
CA LYS A 37 4.10 10.01 -10.49
C LYS A 37 4.56 10.35 -9.08
N TYR A 38 3.62 10.72 -8.21
CA TYR A 38 3.88 11.08 -6.82
C TYR A 38 4.58 9.96 -6.04
N VAL A 39 4.07 8.72 -6.14
CA VAL A 39 4.66 7.55 -5.47
C VAL A 39 6.13 7.37 -5.82
N LYS A 40 6.50 7.58 -7.09
CA LYS A 40 7.88 7.41 -7.56
C LYS A 40 8.82 8.52 -7.08
N GLU A 41 8.36 9.76 -7.09
CA GLU A 41 9.20 10.94 -6.90
C GLU A 41 9.26 11.43 -5.45
N THR A 42 8.31 11.04 -4.60
CA THR A 42 8.22 11.57 -3.23
C THR A 42 9.23 10.95 -2.26
N SER A 43 9.43 11.60 -1.10
CA SER A 43 10.27 11.06 -0.03
C SER A 43 9.64 9.83 0.64
N ILE A 44 10.43 9.02 1.35
CA ILE A 44 9.90 7.85 2.07
C ILE A 44 8.86 8.28 3.10
N GLU A 45 9.08 9.37 3.82
CA GLU A 45 8.14 9.89 4.83
C GLU A 45 6.78 10.24 4.23
N ASN A 46 6.77 10.88 3.05
CA ASN A 46 5.54 11.23 2.36
C ASN A 46 4.85 10.01 1.74
N LEU A 47 5.63 9.05 1.23
CA LEU A 47 5.11 7.78 0.73
C LEU A 47 4.40 7.01 1.85
N VAL A 48 5.02 6.93 3.02
CA VAL A 48 4.45 6.30 4.22
C VAL A 48 3.20 7.04 4.68
N GLU A 49 3.23 8.38 4.76
CA GLU A 49 2.05 9.19 5.09
C GLU A 49 0.87 8.87 4.15
N LEU A 50 1.13 8.80 2.84
CA LEU A 50 0.13 8.49 1.81
C LEU A 50 -0.39 7.06 1.89
N LEU A 51 0.49 6.08 2.10
CA LEU A 51 0.12 4.68 2.26
C LEU A 51 -0.83 4.50 3.43
N ILE A 52 -0.45 5.02 4.60
CA ILE A 52 -1.27 4.93 5.79
C ILE A 52 -2.59 5.69 5.60
N LEU A 53 -2.56 6.89 5.01
CA LEU A 53 -3.77 7.66 4.70
C LEU A 53 -4.75 6.87 3.82
N SER A 54 -4.25 6.12 2.84
CA SER A 54 -5.09 5.34 1.92
C SER A 54 -5.80 4.15 2.57
N TYR A 55 -5.29 3.63 3.68
CA TYR A 55 -5.92 2.50 4.39
C TYR A 55 -6.50 2.90 5.77
N ALA A 56 -6.30 4.14 6.23
CA ALA A 56 -6.66 4.56 7.58
C ALA A 56 -8.15 4.37 7.94
N LYS A 57 -9.06 4.49 6.96
CA LYS A 57 -10.52 4.35 7.21
C LYS A 57 -11.18 3.23 6.41
N ARG A 58 -10.71 2.98 5.19
CA ARG A 58 -11.31 2.05 4.24
C ARG A 58 -10.21 1.25 3.57
N TYR A 59 -10.51 0.00 3.23
CA TYR A 59 -9.59 -0.83 2.48
C TYR A 59 -9.41 -0.24 1.07
N ALA A 60 -8.24 0.35 0.79
CA ALA A 60 -7.91 0.81 -0.55
C ALA A 60 -7.67 -0.37 -1.48
N ASN A 61 -7.91 -0.15 -2.75
CA ASN A 61 -7.61 -1.12 -3.78
C ASN A 61 -6.09 -1.23 -3.99
N ASP A 62 -5.57 -2.39 -3.64
CA ASP A 62 -4.15 -2.70 -3.63
C ASP A 62 -3.51 -2.73 -5.03
N ILE A 63 -4.28 -2.92 -6.11
CA ILE A 63 -3.72 -2.90 -7.48
C ILE A 63 -3.09 -1.54 -7.81
N TYR A 64 -3.63 -0.48 -7.23
CA TYR A 64 -3.08 0.87 -7.37
C TYR A 64 -1.80 1.04 -6.57
N TRP A 65 -1.50 0.20 -5.59
CA TRP A 65 -0.28 0.25 -4.80
C TRP A 65 0.80 -0.70 -5.32
N SER A 66 0.49 -2.00 -5.44
CA SER A 66 1.46 -3.05 -5.80
C SER A 66 2.19 -2.72 -7.12
N THR A 67 1.43 -2.36 -8.15
CA THR A 67 1.97 -2.09 -9.49
C THR A 67 2.81 -0.82 -9.61
N ARG A 68 2.86 0.04 -8.58
CA ARG A 68 3.55 1.35 -8.66
C ARG A 68 5.04 1.26 -8.40
N PHE A 69 5.45 0.21 -7.71
CA PHE A 69 6.84 -0.03 -7.40
C PHE A 69 7.58 -0.71 -8.55
N ILE A 70 6.87 -1.39 -9.46
CA ILE A 70 7.45 -2.08 -10.63
C ILE A 70 8.35 -1.14 -11.46
N GLY A 71 9.60 -1.54 -11.60
CA GLY A 71 10.62 -1.01 -12.50
C GLY A 71 10.91 -2.01 -13.62
N ASP A 72 12.18 -2.36 -13.79
CA ASP A 72 12.60 -3.35 -14.79
C ASP A 72 12.48 -4.75 -14.20
N LEU A 73 11.51 -5.52 -14.69
CA LEU A 73 11.26 -6.88 -14.22
C LEU A 73 12.43 -7.80 -14.61
N ASP A 74 12.98 -8.52 -13.63
CA ASP A 74 13.92 -9.61 -13.86
C ASP A 74 13.13 -10.92 -13.86
N ASN A 75 13.35 -11.79 -14.85
CA ASN A 75 12.64 -13.07 -14.90
C ASN A 75 13.24 -14.14 -13.97
N ASN A 76 14.30 -13.81 -13.22
CA ASN A 76 15.04 -14.75 -12.37
C ASN A 76 14.89 -14.51 -10.86
N ILE A 77 13.84 -13.80 -10.43
CA ILE A 77 13.60 -13.57 -8.99
C ILE A 77 13.38 -14.91 -8.30
N SER A 78 14.07 -15.11 -7.18
CA SER A 78 13.77 -16.21 -6.28
C SER A 78 12.72 -15.75 -5.28
N TYR A 79 11.51 -16.33 -5.36
CA TYR A 79 10.48 -16.07 -4.36
C TYR A 79 10.89 -16.64 -2.99
N PRO A 80 10.75 -15.90 -1.89
CA PRO A 80 10.91 -16.44 -0.53
C PRO A 80 9.94 -17.60 -0.27
N GLU A 81 10.38 -18.63 0.46
CA GLU A 81 9.58 -19.84 0.73
C GLU A 81 8.25 -19.56 1.44
N GLU A 82 8.20 -18.49 2.24
CA GLU A 82 7.00 -18.07 2.97
C GLU A 82 5.96 -17.35 2.10
N LEU A 83 6.31 -17.02 0.85
CA LEU A 83 5.43 -16.36 -0.11
C LEU A 83 4.96 -17.35 -1.18
N ASN A 84 3.73 -17.16 -1.62
CA ASN A 84 3.14 -17.90 -2.72
C ASN A 84 3.34 -17.11 -4.02
N GLU A 85 4.19 -17.62 -4.90
CA GLU A 85 4.51 -17.02 -6.20
C GLU A 85 3.30 -16.80 -7.13
N ASP A 86 2.22 -17.56 -6.94
CA ASP A 86 1.03 -17.48 -7.81
C ASP A 86 0.15 -16.26 -7.50
N ILE A 87 0.16 -15.79 -6.24
CA ILE A 87 -0.80 -14.78 -5.77
C ILE A 87 -0.15 -13.61 -5.05
N ASP A 88 0.97 -13.81 -4.37
CA ASP A 88 1.64 -12.74 -3.66
C ASP A 88 2.33 -11.80 -4.65
N PHE A 89 2.64 -10.59 -4.19
CA PHE A 89 3.44 -9.65 -4.96
C PHE A 89 4.74 -9.38 -4.21
N TYR A 90 5.86 -9.70 -4.85
CA TYR A 90 7.22 -9.56 -4.33
C TYR A 90 8.07 -8.83 -5.37
N LEU A 91 8.83 -7.84 -4.92
CA LEU A 91 9.88 -7.18 -5.70
C LEU A 91 11.12 -6.99 -4.82
N GLU A 92 12.30 -7.08 -5.44
CA GLU A 92 13.57 -6.76 -4.81
C GLU A 92 14.49 -5.90 -5.69
N GLU A 93 15.34 -5.11 -5.04
CA GLU A 93 16.42 -4.31 -5.62
C GLU A 93 16.11 -3.67 -6.99
N LYS A 94 16.57 -4.29 -8.08
CA LYS A 94 16.57 -3.75 -9.45
C LYS A 94 15.17 -3.57 -10.03
N GLU A 95 14.20 -4.30 -9.48
CA GLU A 95 12.83 -4.31 -9.98
C GLU A 95 11.97 -3.23 -9.33
N ILE A 96 12.52 -2.51 -8.36
CA ILE A 96 11.84 -1.44 -7.65
C ILE A 96 12.25 -0.10 -8.26
N SER A 97 11.32 0.55 -8.95
CA SER A 97 11.51 1.88 -9.53
C SER A 97 11.50 3.03 -8.51
N LYS A 98 11.23 2.75 -7.23
CA LYS A 98 11.20 3.74 -6.16
C LYS A 98 12.52 3.75 -5.41
N GLU A 99 13.27 4.85 -5.54
CA GLU A 99 14.47 5.07 -4.75
C GLU A 99 14.18 5.03 -3.23
N GLY A 100 15.11 4.44 -2.48
CA GLY A 100 15.03 4.31 -1.02
C GLY A 100 14.31 3.06 -0.53
N ILE A 101 13.87 2.16 -1.43
CA ILE A 101 13.24 0.88 -1.10
C ILE A 101 14.03 -0.25 -1.78
N THR A 102 14.37 -1.30 -1.03
CA THR A 102 15.07 -2.50 -1.53
C THR A 102 14.19 -3.73 -1.63
N LYS A 103 13.07 -3.76 -0.92
CA LYS A 103 12.12 -4.87 -0.94
C LYS A 103 10.70 -4.38 -0.76
N VAL A 104 9.79 -4.94 -1.54
CA VAL A 104 8.35 -4.69 -1.43
C VAL A 104 7.62 -6.03 -1.44
N VAL A 105 6.73 -6.22 -0.47
CA VAL A 105 5.89 -7.41 -0.40
C VAL A 105 4.45 -7.00 -0.16
N PHE A 106 3.52 -7.59 -0.91
CA PHE A 106 2.10 -7.61 -0.59
C PHE A 106 1.67 -9.06 -0.50
N LYS A 107 1.54 -9.58 0.72
CA LYS A 107 0.99 -10.91 0.95
C LYS A 107 -0.51 -10.86 0.68
N LYS A 108 -0.98 -11.80 -0.14
CA LYS A 108 -2.37 -11.98 -0.49
C LYS A 108 -3.01 -13.16 0.23
N TYR A 109 -4.31 -13.02 0.41
CA TYR A 109 -5.27 -14.07 0.76
C TYR A 109 -6.19 -14.31 -0.43
N ASP A 110 -6.34 -15.57 -0.83
CA ASP A 110 -7.28 -16.00 -1.86
C ASP A 110 -8.65 -16.32 -1.23
N ASP A 111 -9.65 -15.47 -1.50
CA ASP A 111 -11.04 -15.70 -1.13
C ASP A 111 -11.77 -16.29 -2.34
N ILE A 112 -11.69 -17.62 -2.44
CA ILE A 112 -12.30 -18.42 -3.52
C ILE A 112 -13.80 -18.16 -3.62
N GLU A 113 -14.50 -17.99 -2.49
CA GLU A 113 -15.95 -17.79 -2.47
C GLU A 113 -16.36 -16.48 -3.15
N LYS A 114 -15.54 -15.43 -2.99
CA LYS A 114 -15.76 -14.13 -3.61
C LYS A 114 -15.03 -13.96 -4.94
N ASN A 115 -14.20 -14.94 -5.31
CA ASN A 115 -13.33 -14.95 -6.48
C ASN A 115 -12.46 -13.67 -6.54
N CYS A 116 -11.73 -13.41 -5.45
CA CYS A 116 -10.88 -12.23 -5.33
C CYS A 116 -9.70 -12.45 -4.39
N TYR A 117 -8.66 -11.64 -4.58
CA TYR A 117 -7.52 -11.57 -3.68
C TYR A 117 -7.61 -10.34 -2.77
N TYR A 118 -7.25 -10.50 -1.50
CA TYR A 118 -7.06 -9.38 -0.56
C TYR A 118 -5.62 -9.30 -0.13
N THR A 119 -5.13 -8.10 0.18
CA THR A 119 -3.87 -7.93 0.88
C THR A 119 -4.07 -8.16 2.38
N GLU A 120 -3.34 -9.15 2.91
CA GLU A 120 -3.27 -9.41 4.35
C GLU A 120 -2.30 -8.44 5.01
N TRP A 121 -1.10 -8.31 4.45
CA TRP A 121 -0.09 -7.40 4.94
C TRP A 121 0.82 -6.89 3.83
N MET A 122 1.39 -5.72 4.06
CA MET A 122 2.37 -5.06 3.20
C MET A 122 3.67 -4.90 3.96
N TYR A 123 4.79 -5.13 3.30
CA TYR A 123 6.13 -4.93 3.85
C TYR A 123 7.00 -4.13 2.90
N PHE A 124 7.76 -3.19 3.45
CA PHE A 124 8.71 -2.35 2.75
C PHE A 124 10.03 -2.36 3.51
N GLU A 125 11.12 -2.65 2.81
CA GLU A 125 12.48 -2.52 3.34
C GLU A 125 13.15 -1.29 2.73
N PHE A 126 13.78 -0.48 3.57
CA PHE A 126 14.43 0.75 3.14
C PHE A 126 15.90 0.52 2.80
N THR A 127 16.35 1.15 1.71
CA THR A 127 17.76 1.07 1.29
C THR A 127 18.72 1.58 2.35
N ASN A 128 18.34 2.65 3.05
CA ASN A 128 19.13 3.26 4.12
C ASN A 128 18.28 3.36 5.38
N GLN A 129 18.94 3.38 6.55
CA GLN A 129 18.26 3.65 7.80
C GLN A 129 17.57 5.03 7.76
N GLN A 130 16.27 5.03 7.97
CA GLN A 130 15.43 6.20 8.05
C GLN A 130 15.40 6.74 9.47
N ASN A 131 15.09 8.04 9.61
CA ASN A 131 14.82 8.61 10.92
C ASN A 131 13.47 8.06 11.44
N ILE A 132 13.53 7.22 12.47
CA ILE A 132 12.33 6.57 13.05
C ILE A 132 11.30 7.59 13.54
N TYR A 133 11.72 8.72 14.12
CA TYR A 133 10.80 9.75 14.58
C TYR A 133 10.05 10.38 13.40
N SER A 134 10.75 10.67 12.29
CA SER A 134 10.11 11.18 11.08
C SER A 134 9.11 10.20 10.49
N LEU A 135 9.43 8.90 10.45
CA LEU A 135 8.50 7.87 9.98
C LEU A 135 7.25 7.77 10.86
N VAL A 136 7.42 7.76 12.19
CA VAL A 136 6.31 7.73 13.14
C VAL A 136 5.42 8.96 12.97
N GLU A 137 5.98 10.15 12.83
CA GLU A 137 5.20 11.36 12.59
C GLU A 137 4.44 11.33 11.25
N SER A 138 5.03 10.74 10.21
CA SER A 138 4.33 10.49 8.94
C SER A 138 3.17 9.51 9.08
N ILE A 139 3.35 8.43 9.84
CA ILE A 139 2.26 7.48 10.12
C ILE A 139 1.12 8.19 10.86
N LYS A 140 1.42 9.00 11.87
CA LYS A 140 0.41 9.76 12.62
C LYS A 140 -0.36 10.74 11.73
N LYS A 141 0.33 11.42 10.82
CA LYS A 141 -0.32 12.29 9.82
C LYS A 141 -1.23 11.49 8.89
N GLY A 142 -0.80 10.30 8.45
CA GLY A 142 -1.62 9.41 7.64
C GLY A 142 -2.87 8.92 8.38
N LEU A 143 -2.76 8.64 9.67
CA LEU A 143 -3.87 8.27 10.56
C LEU A 143 -4.75 9.47 10.98
N GLN A 144 -4.68 10.61 10.29
CA GLN A 144 -5.48 11.78 10.65
C GLN A 144 -6.96 11.42 10.85
N ASN A 145 -7.51 11.78 12.02
CA ASN A 145 -8.88 11.46 12.44
C ASN A 145 -9.18 9.98 12.73
N VAL A 146 -8.15 9.17 12.96
CA VAL A 146 -8.26 7.80 13.47
C VAL A 146 -7.60 7.74 14.84
N THR A 147 -8.29 7.17 15.83
CA THR A 147 -7.70 6.96 17.16
C THR A 147 -6.78 5.75 17.11
N TYR A 148 -5.63 5.77 17.78
CA TYR A 148 -4.69 4.65 17.80
C TYR A 148 -4.00 4.52 19.16
N SER A 149 -3.53 3.32 19.48
CA SER A 149 -2.51 3.10 20.50
C SER A 149 -1.12 3.05 19.86
N GLN A 150 -0.10 3.43 20.63
CA GLN A 150 1.30 3.31 20.23
C GLN A 150 2.09 2.71 21.39
N ARG A 151 2.99 1.77 21.08
CA ARG A 151 3.99 1.25 22.02
C ARG A 151 5.33 1.05 21.34
N GLN A 152 6.39 1.05 22.14
CA GLN A 152 7.74 0.71 21.71
C GLN A 152 8.02 -0.75 22.08
N GLU A 153 8.52 -1.53 21.13
CA GLU A 153 9.02 -2.90 21.35
C GLU A 153 10.42 -3.01 20.76
N SER A 154 11.45 -3.06 21.62
CA SER A 154 12.85 -3.09 21.18
C SER A 154 13.18 -1.91 20.24
N SER A 155 13.62 -2.16 19.01
CA SER A 155 13.90 -1.16 17.97
C SER A 155 12.66 -0.64 17.25
N ASP A 156 11.50 -1.28 17.47
CA ASP A 156 10.33 -1.10 16.63
C ASP A 156 9.26 -0.29 17.36
N VAL A 157 8.55 0.53 16.61
CA VAL A 157 7.34 1.22 17.07
C VAL A 157 6.15 0.48 16.49
N ILE A 158 5.24 0.09 17.37
CA ILE A 158 3.98 -0.55 16.99
C ILE A 158 2.84 0.43 17.21
N ILE A 159 2.05 0.64 16.17
CA ILE A 159 0.86 1.51 16.17
C ILE A 159 -0.35 0.67 15.78
N GLU A 160 -1.40 0.72 16.59
CA GLU A 160 -2.63 -0.05 16.40
C GLU A 160 -3.83 0.91 16.31
N PRO A 161 -4.28 1.22 15.09
CA PRO A 161 -5.44 2.07 14.86
C PRO A 161 -6.75 1.38 15.24
N LYS A 162 -7.71 2.14 15.77
CA LYS A 162 -9.06 1.68 16.13
C LYS A 162 -10.03 1.97 14.99
N ASP A 163 -10.95 1.02 14.76
CA ASP A 163 -11.97 1.09 13.70
C ASP A 163 -11.40 1.48 12.32
N SER A 164 -10.25 0.88 11.98
CA SER A 164 -9.48 1.16 10.77
C SER A 164 -9.43 -0.06 9.87
N ALA A 165 -9.15 0.15 8.58
CA ALA A 165 -8.78 -0.94 7.66
C ALA A 165 -7.33 -1.40 7.84
N ILE A 166 -6.56 -0.70 8.66
CA ILE A 166 -5.25 -1.12 9.17
C ILE A 166 -5.46 -1.71 10.56
N LEU A 167 -4.97 -2.93 10.76
CA LEU A 167 -4.96 -3.61 12.06
C LEU A 167 -3.75 -3.14 12.88
N LYS A 168 -2.56 -3.14 12.27
CA LYS A 168 -1.30 -2.86 12.95
C LYS A 168 -0.28 -2.30 11.97
N ILE A 169 0.53 -1.37 12.46
CA ILE A 169 1.68 -0.82 11.78
C ILE A 169 2.89 -1.10 12.66
N THR A 170 3.87 -1.84 12.14
CA THR A 170 5.17 -2.02 12.79
C THR A 170 6.21 -1.28 11.96
N VAL A 171 6.94 -0.36 12.58
CA VAL A 171 7.95 0.45 11.89
C VAL A 171 9.26 0.45 12.66
N SER A 172 10.35 0.30 11.93
CA SER A 172 11.73 0.41 12.41
C SER A 172 12.47 1.45 11.56
N SER A 173 13.75 1.71 11.87
CA SER A 173 14.58 2.55 10.98
C SER A 173 14.82 1.90 9.61
N SER A 174 14.67 0.58 9.47
CA SER A 174 14.98 -0.15 8.24
C SER A 174 13.76 -0.69 7.50
N SER A 175 12.58 -0.68 8.10
CA SER A 175 11.40 -1.30 7.49
C SER A 175 10.07 -0.75 7.99
N LEU A 176 9.05 -0.98 7.20
CA LEU A 176 7.64 -0.73 7.51
C LEU A 176 6.83 -1.98 7.18
N ARG A 177 6.04 -2.45 8.14
CA ARG A 177 5.01 -3.47 7.93
C ARG A 177 3.64 -2.90 8.28
N VAL A 178 2.66 -3.16 7.43
CA VAL A 178 1.25 -2.77 7.63
C VAL A 178 0.40 -4.02 7.50
N ASP A 179 -0.16 -4.48 8.61
CA ASP A 179 -1.14 -5.57 8.62
C ASP A 179 -2.55 -4.97 8.46
N LEU A 180 -3.33 -5.49 7.51
CA LEU A 180 -4.67 -4.99 7.19
C LEU A 180 -5.74 -5.77 7.94
N ASN A 181 -6.86 -5.09 8.23
CA ASN A 181 -7.98 -5.65 8.98
C ASN A 181 -8.94 -6.40 8.03
N PRO A 182 -9.11 -7.74 8.16
CA PRO A 182 -10.01 -8.51 7.32
C PRO A 182 -11.47 -8.07 7.40
N ASP A 183 -11.91 -7.54 8.55
CA ASP A 183 -13.30 -7.07 8.74
C ASP A 183 -13.63 -5.84 7.89
N LYS A 184 -12.61 -5.17 7.35
CA LYS A 184 -12.74 -3.98 6.49
C LYS A 184 -12.44 -4.28 5.03
N TRP A 185 -12.09 -5.53 4.69
CA TRP A 185 -11.80 -5.92 3.32
C TRP A 185 -12.97 -5.61 2.38
N LYS A 186 -12.61 -5.17 1.18
CA LYS A 186 -13.58 -4.80 0.14
C LYS A 186 -13.13 -5.38 -1.19
N VAL A 187 -14.03 -6.11 -1.84
CA VAL A 187 -13.81 -6.61 -3.20
C VAL A 187 -13.87 -5.45 -4.19
N TYR A 188 -12.87 -5.38 -5.07
CA TYR A 188 -12.87 -4.50 -6.23
C TYR A 188 -12.93 -5.33 -7.51
N ARG A 189 -13.99 -5.17 -8.32
CA ARG A 189 -14.16 -5.84 -9.63
C ARG A 189 -13.93 -4.85 -10.79
N GLY A 190 -13.72 -5.33 -12.02
CA GLY A 190 -13.79 -4.49 -13.23
C GLY A 190 -12.52 -3.68 -13.55
N PHE A 191 -11.34 -4.28 -13.41
CA PHE A 191 -10.09 -3.67 -13.88
C PHE A 191 -9.91 -3.82 -15.39
#